data_AF-A0A951X585-F1
#
_entry.id   AF-A0A951X585-F1
#
_cell.length_a   1.000
_cell.length_b   1.000
_cell.length_c   1.000
_cell.angle_alpha   90.00
_cell.angle_beta   90.00
_cell.angle_gamma   90.00
#
_symmetry.space_group_name_H-M   'P 1'
#
loop_
_entity.id
_entity.type
_entity.pdbx_description
1 polymer ?
#
loop_
_entity_poly.entity_id
_entity_poly.type
_entity_poly.pdbx_seq_one_letter_code
_entity_poly.pdbx_strand_id
1 'polypeptide(L)'
;MTDILVGVLATIGVVFMLISAIGIVRLPDVFSRMHAAGKASTVGVSAVLISAGIYFWDAFMFLRMIVLLALIFATAPIATTAMARAAYRTQAARRHLRHDEMGLEA
;
A
#
# COMPACT_ATOMS: atom_id res chain seq x y z
N MET A 1 -18.26 8.99 22.28
CA MET A 1 -16.85 9.40 22.07
C MET A 1 -16.14 8.48 21.09
N THR A 2 -16.36 7.16 21.19
CA THR A 2 -15.83 6.15 20.27
C THR A 2 -16.23 6.39 18.81
N ASP A 3 -17.45 6.83 18.53
CA ASP A 3 -17.92 7.10 17.15
C ASP A 3 -17.12 8.20 16.44
N ILE A 4 -16.75 9.26 17.18
CA ILE A 4 -15.93 10.36 16.65
C ILE A 4 -14.52 9.84 16.36
N LEU A 5 -13.97 9.01 17.25
CA LEU A 5 -12.64 8.42 17.09
C LEU A 5 -12.59 7.48 15.88
N VAL A 6 -13.60 6.62 15.73
CA VAL A 6 -13.79 5.72 14.57
C VAL A 6 -13.91 6.54 13.28
N GLY A 7 -14.74 7.59 13.29
CA GLY A 7 -14.95 8.47 12.13
C GLY A 7 -13.66 9.18 11.69
N VAL A 8 -12.90 9.75 12.64
CA VAL A 8 -11.63 10.41 12.35
C VAL A 8 -10.60 9.40 11.81
N LEU A 9 -10.46 8.24 12.46
CA LEU A 9 -9.49 7.23 12.05
C LEU A 9 -9.81 6.64 10.67
N ALA A 10 -11.09 6.38 10.38
CA ALA A 10 -11.56 5.93 9.07
C ALA A 10 -11.31 6.99 8.00
N THR A 11 -11.61 8.27 8.29
CA THR A 11 -11.39 9.37 7.35
C THR A 11 -9.92 9.52 7.00
N ILE A 12 -9.03 9.46 8.00
CA ILE A 12 -7.58 9.49 7.79
C ILE A 12 -7.16 8.33 6.89
N GLY A 13 -7.63 7.10 7.18
CA GLY A 13 -7.33 5.93 6.37
C GLY A 13 -7.75 6.06 4.90
N VAL A 14 -8.96 6.58 4.66
CA VAL A 14 -9.49 6.84 3.31
C VAL A 14 -8.69 7.91 2.58
N VAL A 15 -8.28 8.98 3.27
CA VAL A 15 -7.42 10.03 2.67
C VAL A 15 -6.08 9.44 2.23
N PHE A 16 -5.45 8.58 3.03
CA PHE A 16 -4.22 7.88 2.63
C PHE A 16 -4.42 6.96 1.43
N MET A 17 -5.53 6.22 1.38
CA MET A 17 -5.87 5.41 0.21
C MET A 17 -6.06 6.26 -1.05
N LEU A 18 -6.72 7.42 -0.92
CA LEU A 18 -6.94 8.35 -2.03
C LEU A 18 -5.60 8.91 -2.53
N ILE A 19 -4.71 9.33 -1.62
CA ILE A 19 -3.36 9.79 -1.98
C ILE A 19 -2.58 8.68 -2.70
N SER A 20 -2.69 7.43 -2.23
CA SER A 20 -2.06 6.28 -2.88
C SER A 20 -2.58 6.09 -4.31
N ALA A 21 -3.91 6.12 -4.51
CA ALA A 21 -4.54 6.00 -5.81
C ALA A 21 -4.12 7.13 -6.77
N ILE A 22 -4.11 8.38 -6.30
CA ILE A 22 -3.64 9.53 -7.07
C ILE A 22 -2.16 9.36 -7.44
N GLY A 23 -1.33 8.91 -6.51
CA GLY A 23 0.09 8.65 -6.75
C GLY A 23 0.32 7.61 -7.84
N ILE A 24 -0.49 6.54 -7.87
CA ILE A 24 -0.42 5.51 -8.92
C ILE A 24 -0.75 6.08 -10.31
N VAL A 25 -1.67 7.04 -10.41
CA VAL A 25 -2.09 7.63 -11.70
C VAL A 25 -1.14 8.74 -12.15
N ARG A 26 -0.60 9.53 -11.22
CA ARG A 26 0.15 10.76 -11.53
C ARG A 26 1.67 10.55 -11.67
N LEU A 27 2.23 9.51 -11.06
CA LEU A 27 3.67 9.27 -11.12
C LEU A 27 4.08 8.66 -12.48
N PRO A 28 5.13 9.20 -13.13
CA PRO A 28 5.51 8.77 -14.48
C PRO A 28 6.34 7.48 -14.49
N ASP A 29 6.96 7.12 -13.38
CA ASP A 29 7.87 5.98 -13.27
C ASP A 29 7.24 4.79 -12.52
N VAL A 30 7.52 3.56 -12.98
CA VAL A 30 6.92 2.32 -12.45
C VAL A 30 7.30 2.10 -10.99
N PHE A 31 8.57 2.32 -10.61
CA PHE A 31 9.01 2.15 -9.22
C PHE A 31 8.40 3.21 -8.31
N SER A 32 8.29 4.45 -8.81
CA SER A 32 7.62 5.53 -8.09
C SER A 32 6.13 5.21 -7.85
N ARG A 33 5.43 4.69 -8.86
CA ARG A 33 4.03 4.22 -8.73
C ARG A 33 3.91 3.09 -7.71
N MET A 34 4.83 2.13 -7.73
CA MET A 34 4.87 1.03 -6.76
C MET A 34 5.16 1.51 -5.34
N HIS A 35 5.97 2.54 -5.17
CA HIS A 35 6.23 3.17 -3.88
C HIS A 35 4.98 3.85 -3.32
N ALA A 36 4.29 4.63 -4.15
CA ALA A 36 3.04 5.28 -3.80
C ALA A 36 1.94 4.26 -3.49
N ALA A 37 1.86 3.17 -4.26
CA ALA A 37 0.97 2.05 -3.98
C ALA A 37 1.32 1.39 -2.65
N GLY A 38 2.56 0.95 -2.44
CA GLY A 38 2.94 0.17 -1.26
C GLY A 38 2.80 0.93 0.04
N LYS A 39 3.41 2.12 0.17
CA LYS A 39 3.49 2.82 1.46
C LYS A 39 2.17 3.48 1.85
N ALA A 40 1.57 4.26 0.94
CA ALA A 40 0.38 5.02 1.29
C ALA A 40 -0.85 4.11 1.42
N SER A 41 -0.97 3.03 0.61
CA SER A 41 -2.11 2.12 0.74
C SER A 41 -2.03 1.27 2.01
N THR A 42 -0.86 0.77 2.41
CA THR A 42 -0.73 -0.07 3.62
C THR A 42 -1.08 0.69 4.90
N VAL A 43 -0.68 1.96 4.99
CA VAL A 43 -1.08 2.86 6.10
C VAL A 43 -2.58 3.16 6.06
N GLY A 44 -3.16 3.38 4.87
CA GLY A 44 -4.59 3.61 4.73
C GLY A 44 -5.43 2.41 5.14
N VAL A 45 -5.07 1.22 4.63
CA VAL A 45 -5.73 -0.06 4.94
C VAL A 45 -5.63 -0.38 6.43
N SER A 46 -4.45 -0.20 7.04
CA SER A 46 -4.29 -0.49 8.48
C SER A 46 -5.16 0.42 9.34
N ALA A 47 -5.22 1.72 9.05
CA ALA A 47 -6.08 2.66 9.76
C ALA A 47 -7.57 2.31 9.64
N VAL A 48 -8.03 1.93 8.45
CA VAL A 48 -9.44 1.52 8.23
C VAL A 48 -9.77 0.21 8.97
N LEU A 49 -8.89 -0.79 8.91
CA LEU A 49 -9.10 -2.08 9.60
C LEU A 49 -9.11 -1.92 11.13
N ILE A 50 -8.23 -1.08 11.68
CA ILE A 50 -8.21 -0.77 13.12
C ILE A 50 -9.49 -0.02 13.51
N SER A 51 -9.92 0.95 12.71
CA SER A 51 -11.18 1.68 12.94
C SER A 51 -12.38 0.73 12.96
N ALA A 52 -12.47 -0.20 12.01
CA ALA A 52 -13.52 -1.21 11.97
C ALA A 52 -13.48 -2.14 13.21
N GLY A 53 -12.29 -2.56 13.64
CA GLY A 53 -12.13 -3.37 14.84
C GLY A 53 -12.63 -2.68 16.12
N ILE A 54 -12.35 -1.37 16.25
CA ILE A 54 -12.83 -0.55 17.38
C ILE A 54 -14.35 -0.36 17.33
N TYR A 55 -14.93 -0.23 16.14
CA TYR A 55 -16.38 -0.02 15.98
C TYR A 55 -17.20 -1.24 16.41
N PHE A 56 -16.81 -2.45 16.01
CA PHE A 56 -17.58 -3.66 16.29
C PHE A 56 -17.40 -4.17 17.73
N TRP A 57 -16.28 -3.85 18.38
CA TRP A 57 -15.96 -4.26 19.76
C TRP A 57 -16.14 -5.77 20.03
N ASP A 58 -16.00 -6.60 18.99
CA ASP A 58 -16.11 -8.05 19.05
C ASP A 58 -14.73 -8.71 18.90
N ALA A 59 -14.41 -9.65 19.79
CA ALA A 59 -13.08 -10.28 19.84
C ALA A 59 -12.78 -11.12 18.59
N PHE A 60 -13.78 -11.82 18.04
CA PHE A 60 -13.60 -12.60 16.82
C PHE A 60 -13.41 -11.70 15.60
N MET A 61 -14.17 -10.61 15.53
CA MET A 61 -14.02 -9.62 14.46
C MET A 61 -12.65 -8.93 14.52
N PHE A 62 -12.19 -8.53 15.71
CA PHE A 62 -10.88 -7.92 15.90
C PHE A 62 -9.74 -8.85 15.47
N LEU A 63 -9.82 -10.14 15.85
CA LEU A 63 -8.84 -11.15 15.42
C LEU A 63 -8.80 -11.30 13.90
N ARG A 64 -9.96 -11.31 13.22
CA ARG A 64 -10.05 -11.35 11.75
C ARG A 64 -9.38 -10.13 11.12
N MET A 65 -9.56 -8.93 11.68
CA MET A 65 -8.91 -7.71 11.19
C MET A 65 -7.39 -7.78 11.33
N ILE A 66 -6.87 -8.29 12.45
CA ILE A 66 -5.42 -8.49 12.64
C ILE A 66 -4.87 -9.49 11.62
N VAL A 67 -5.56 -10.63 11.41
CA VAL A 67 -5.14 -11.64 10.43
C VAL A 67 -5.12 -11.05 9.02
N LEU A 68 -6.15 -10.28 8.64
CA LEU A 68 -6.18 -9.58 7.35
C LEU A 68 -5.02 -8.59 7.21
N LEU A 69 -4.74 -7.82 8.25
CA LEU A 69 -3.65 -6.85 8.25
C LEU A 69 -2.29 -7.56 8.10
N ALA A 70 -2.05 -8.63 8.84
CA ALA A 70 -0.84 -9.45 8.72
C ALA A 70 -0.68 -10.04 7.31
N LEU A 71 -1.78 -10.54 6.72
CA LEU A 71 -1.77 -11.08 5.37
C LEU A 71 -1.40 -10.02 4.34
N ILE A 72 -2.02 -8.84 4.40
CA ILE A 72 -1.73 -7.74 3.49
C ILE A 72 -0.27 -7.28 3.60
N PHE A 73 0.26 -7.20 4.82
CA PHE A 73 1.66 -6.85 5.07
C PHE A 73 2.64 -7.90 4.55
N ALA A 74 2.27 -9.17 4.52
CA ALA A 74 3.09 -10.22 3.92
C ALA A 74 2.99 -10.21 2.38
N THR A 75 1.79 -10.05 1.82
CA THR A 75 1.55 -10.10 0.37
C THR A 75 2.06 -8.86 -0.35
N ALA A 76 1.93 -7.67 0.25
CA ALA A 76 2.36 -6.41 -0.38
C ALA A 76 3.84 -6.39 -0.82
N PRO A 77 4.84 -6.76 0.02
CA PRO A 77 6.24 -6.80 -0.40
C PRO A 77 6.52 -7.91 -1.42
N ILE A 78 5.86 -9.06 -1.33
CA ILE A 78 6.00 -10.14 -2.32
C ILE A 78 5.49 -9.67 -3.69
N ALA A 79 4.30 -9.06 -3.74
CA ALA A 79 3.75 -8.50 -4.96
C ALA A 79 4.66 -7.40 -5.54
N THR A 80 5.19 -6.51 -4.68
CA THR A 80 6.09 -5.43 -5.09
C THR A 80 7.39 -5.97 -5.67
N THR A 81 8.03 -6.96 -5.06
CA THR A 81 9.28 -7.54 -5.58
C THR A 81 9.07 -8.30 -6.90
N ALA A 82 7.96 -9.02 -7.05
CA ALA A 82 7.59 -9.67 -8.30
C ALA A 82 7.33 -8.65 -9.42
N MET A 83 6.56 -7.59 -9.13
CA MET A 83 6.31 -6.49 -10.06
C MET A 83 7.60 -5.75 -10.45
N ALA A 84 8.52 -5.54 -9.51
CA ALA A 84 9.78 -4.85 -9.76
C ALA A 84 10.64 -5.65 -10.76
N ARG A 85 10.80 -6.95 -10.53
CA ARG A 85 11.53 -7.84 -11.45
C ARG A 85 10.89 -7.88 -12.84
N ALA A 86 9.56 -7.93 -12.92
CA ALA A 86 8.83 -7.90 -14.18
C ALA A 86 9.02 -6.56 -14.93
N ALA A 87 8.95 -5.43 -14.21
CA ALA A 87 9.16 -4.09 -14.76
C ALA A 87 10.59 -3.89 -15.28
N TYR A 88 11.58 -4.45 -14.59
CA TYR A 88 12.97 -4.48 -15.07
C TYR A 88 13.12 -5.30 -16.35
N ARG A 89 12.56 -6.51 -16.42
CA ARG A 89 12.65 -7.39 -17.60
C ARG A 89 11.93 -6.85 -18.84
N THR A 90 10.82 -6.15 -18.65
CA THR A 90 10.03 -5.55 -19.75
C THR A 90 10.55 -4.20 -20.19
N GLN A 91 11.64 -3.69 -19.58
CA GLN A 91 12.20 -2.35 -19.79
C GLN A 91 11.19 -1.20 -19.57
N ALA A 92 10.01 -1.48 -19.01
CA ALA A 92 8.95 -0.51 -18.77
C ALA A 92 9.41 0.64 -17.85
N ALA A 93 10.44 0.39 -17.03
CA ALA A 93 11.04 1.37 -16.13
C ALA A 93 12.29 2.08 -16.67
N ARG A 94 12.85 1.67 -17.82
CA ARG A 94 14.15 2.20 -18.31
C ARG A 94 14.09 3.67 -18.75
N ARG A 95 12.91 4.20 -19.08
CA ARG A 95 12.79 5.54 -19.70
C ARG A 95 13.07 6.70 -18.74
N HIS A 96 13.04 6.47 -17.41
CA HIS A 96 13.16 7.53 -16.40
C HIS A 96 14.26 7.30 -15.34
N LEU A 97 15.00 6.19 -15.43
CA LEU A 97 16.16 5.93 -14.58
C LEU A 97 17.35 6.75 -15.08
N ARG A 98 17.83 7.70 -14.26
CA ARG A 98 19.04 8.49 -14.58
C ARG A 98 20.34 7.74 -14.30
N HIS A 99 20.34 6.91 -13.26
CA HIS A 99 21.45 6.05 -12.89
C HIS A 99 20.90 4.64 -12.66
N ASP A 100 21.37 3.69 -13.45
CA ASP A 100 21.07 2.27 -13.29
C ASP A 100 22.39 1.57 -12.95
N GLU A 101 22.64 1.35 -11.66
CA GLU A 101 23.82 0.60 -11.18
C GLU A 101 23.59 -0.92 -11.25
N MET A 102 22.34 -1.35 -11.41
CA MET A 102 22.02 -2.77 -11.64
C MET A 102 22.20 -3.15 -13.11
N GLY A 103 22.97 -2.32 -13.86
CA GLY A 103 23.27 -2.47 -15.27
C GLY A 103 23.43 -3.92 -15.66
N LEU A 104 22.55 -4.37 -16.55
CA LEU A 104 22.73 -5.63 -17.23
C LEU A 104 24.01 -5.48 -18.06
N GLU A 105 25.11 -6.02 -17.54
CA GLU A 105 26.10 -6.70 -18.37
C GLU A 105 25.30 -7.69 -19.24
N ALA A 106 25.02 -7.27 -20.47
CA ALA A 106 24.47 -8.13 -21.51
C ALA A 106 25.58 -9.04 -22.01
#